data_AF-A0AAU2X0C1-F1
#
_entry.id   AF-A0AAU2X0C1-F1
#
_cell.length_a   1.000
_cell.length_b   1.000
_cell.length_c   1.000
_cell.angle_alpha   90.00
_cell.angle_beta   90.00
_cell.angle_gamma   90.00
#
_symmetry.space_group_name_H-M   'P 1'
#
loop_
_entity.id
_entity.type
_entity.pdbx_description
1 polymer ?
#
loop_
_entity_poly.entity_id
_entity_poly.type
_entity_poly.pdbx_seq_one_letter_code
_entity_poly.pdbx_strand_id
1 'polypeptide(L)'
;MTAAHLRAVPDPDESDEGELRAEAPRPSIAAGDGPSCAESADQDDGDQHDAPQDHRGWMPDLQPYLDPRPLAELGPLAIDAGRIWGPPLLRAIKAGLRVVARGTGVLLTLLAGYLSGNVGNRGSIPARFAAAAFVAYCGVALSRRHPYASWVFVAVVAVAVIMGGLGHLPSSGRPPVAPGGDPVPAAPRRRRLSRVFRRSEHPTAVGPAGEGGNGVRRGAEQPSEVPGDEPTASPSREDVIRALHDLVEHGRGVLHTTLAKHLGLADTKAVKRLLDAAEIPYRGGVRAAGGNGPGVHREDFPALPLDPDPRHGDGCSRRSTANANANNGPNADATRLDTDAWTAEEWERGYRSVPDPDGGPSAWKIQYRKS
;
A
#
# COMPACT_ATOMS: atom_id res chain seq x y z
N MET A 1 13.28 -12.85 -61.56
CA MET A 1 11.83 -12.86 -61.25
C MET A 1 11.44 -14.29 -60.94
N THR A 2 11.46 -14.63 -59.66
CA THR A 2 11.16 -15.98 -59.16
C THR A 2 10.28 -15.79 -57.94
N ALA A 3 9.00 -16.10 -58.11
CA ALA A 3 7.97 -15.95 -57.10
C ALA A 3 8.17 -17.02 -56.01
N ALA A 4 8.45 -16.59 -54.79
CA ALA A 4 8.48 -17.46 -53.63
C ALA A 4 7.04 -17.79 -53.21
N HIS A 5 6.68 -19.06 -53.35
CA HIS A 5 5.43 -19.63 -52.84
C HIS A 5 5.39 -19.51 -51.31
N LEU A 6 4.48 -18.67 -50.80
CA LEU A 6 4.09 -18.67 -49.39
C LEU A 6 3.31 -19.96 -49.10
N ARG A 7 3.83 -20.80 -48.21
CA ARG A 7 3.08 -21.91 -47.60
C ARG A 7 2.17 -21.35 -46.52
N ALA A 8 0.88 -21.70 -46.56
CA ALA A 8 -0.07 -21.42 -45.50
C ALA A 8 0.33 -22.19 -44.24
N VAL A 9 0.41 -21.46 -43.12
CA VAL A 9 0.54 -22.02 -41.78
C VAL A 9 -0.84 -22.56 -41.37
N PRO A 10 -0.94 -23.82 -40.91
CA PRO A 10 -2.22 -24.38 -40.44
C PRO A 10 -2.63 -23.70 -39.13
N ASP A 11 -3.91 -23.31 -39.04
CA ASP A 11 -4.53 -22.79 -37.83
C ASP A 11 -4.44 -23.83 -36.69
N PRO A 12 -4.09 -23.44 -35.46
CA PRO A 12 -4.11 -24.34 -34.33
C PRO A 12 -5.56 -24.68 -33.97
N ASP A 13 -5.84 -25.98 -33.98
CA ASP A 13 -7.12 -26.59 -33.59
C ASP A 13 -7.66 -26.02 -32.27
N GLU A 14 -8.91 -25.54 -32.33
CA GLU A 14 -9.74 -25.26 -31.16
C GLU A 14 -9.95 -26.58 -30.40
N SER A 15 -9.18 -26.79 -29.33
CA SER A 15 -9.42 -27.88 -28.41
C SER A 15 -10.71 -27.62 -27.65
N ASP A 16 -11.75 -28.35 -28.04
CA ASP A 16 -12.97 -28.67 -27.29
C ASP A 16 -12.66 -28.89 -25.80
N GLU A 17 -12.91 -27.89 -24.96
CA GLU A 17 -13.06 -28.11 -23.52
C GLU A 17 -14.45 -28.69 -23.27
N GLY A 18 -14.50 -30.00 -23.46
CA GLY A 18 -15.64 -30.86 -23.19
C GLY A 18 -16.18 -30.69 -21.77
N GLU A 19 -17.45 -30.31 -21.76
CA GLU A 19 -18.47 -30.47 -20.73
C GLU A 19 -18.40 -31.85 -20.04
N LEU A 20 -17.63 -31.98 -18.96
CA LEU A 20 -17.72 -33.11 -18.02
C LEU A 20 -18.54 -32.71 -16.80
N ARG A 21 -19.86 -32.74 -17.02
CA ARG A 21 -20.91 -32.71 -16.02
C ARG A 21 -20.92 -34.05 -15.27
N ALA A 22 -20.14 -34.15 -14.19
CA ALA A 22 -20.25 -35.26 -13.25
C ALA A 22 -21.43 -35.03 -12.29
N GLU A 23 -22.61 -35.45 -12.74
CA GLU A 23 -23.84 -35.51 -11.95
C GLU A 23 -23.75 -36.68 -10.96
N ALA A 24 -23.56 -36.38 -9.68
CA ALA A 24 -23.58 -37.39 -8.61
C ALA A 24 -25.01 -37.92 -8.41
N PRO A 25 -25.19 -39.25 -8.24
CA PRO A 25 -26.51 -39.85 -8.10
C PRO A 25 -27.16 -39.46 -6.77
N ARG A 26 -28.37 -38.90 -6.85
CA ARG A 26 -29.25 -38.65 -5.71
C ARG A 26 -29.78 -40.00 -5.18
N PRO A 27 -29.74 -40.27 -3.86
CA PRO A 27 -30.43 -41.43 -3.31
C PRO A 27 -31.95 -41.23 -3.41
N SER A 28 -32.61 -42.20 -4.04
CA SER A 28 -34.07 -42.29 -4.11
C SER A 28 -34.63 -42.61 -2.73
N ILE A 29 -35.32 -41.65 -2.11
CA ILE A 29 -36.20 -41.94 -0.97
C ILE A 29 -37.45 -42.58 -1.56
N ALA A 30 -37.52 -43.91 -1.45
CA ALA A 30 -38.72 -44.66 -1.75
C ALA A 30 -39.78 -44.31 -0.70
N ALA A 31 -40.88 -43.74 -1.18
CA ALA A 31 -42.13 -43.63 -0.45
C ALA A 31 -42.68 -45.04 -0.19
N GLY A 32 -42.90 -45.36 1.08
CA GLY A 32 -43.63 -46.53 1.52
C GLY A 32 -44.72 -46.07 2.50
N ASP A 33 -45.88 -45.72 1.95
CA ASP A 33 -47.15 -45.67 2.68
C ASP A 33 -47.64 -47.10 2.95
N GLY A 34 -48.06 -47.39 4.18
CA GLY A 34 -48.94 -48.53 4.45
C GLY A 34 -49.00 -48.95 5.93
N PRO A 35 -50.17 -49.40 6.45
CA PRO A 35 -50.67 -48.92 7.73
C PRO A 35 -50.89 -50.01 8.80
N SER A 36 -51.36 -49.54 9.96
CA SER A 36 -52.27 -50.19 10.91
C SER A 36 -51.69 -50.86 12.17
N CYS A 37 -52.07 -50.24 13.29
CA CYS A 37 -52.69 -50.81 14.47
C CYS A 37 -52.40 -52.28 14.82
N ALA A 38 -51.57 -52.49 15.85
CA ALA A 38 -51.80 -53.55 16.82
C ALA A 38 -51.22 -53.13 18.19
N GLU A 39 -52.17 -52.76 19.04
CA GLU A 39 -52.17 -52.79 20.50
C GLU A 39 -51.43 -54.02 21.07
N SER A 40 -50.43 -53.79 21.94
CA SER A 40 -49.85 -54.75 22.91
C SER A 40 -49.02 -53.89 23.88
N ALA A 41 -49.59 -53.45 24.99
CA ALA A 41 -49.62 -54.15 26.27
C ALA A 41 -48.20 -54.36 26.84
N ASP A 42 -47.88 -53.55 27.84
CA ASP A 42 -47.01 -53.83 28.99
C ASP A 42 -45.68 -54.54 28.72
N GLN A 43 -44.63 -53.73 28.56
CA GLN A 43 -43.29 -54.10 29.01
C GLN A 43 -42.61 -52.86 29.61
N ASP A 44 -42.97 -52.62 30.86
CA ASP A 44 -42.12 -52.00 31.88
C ASP A 44 -40.84 -52.83 31.98
N ASP A 45 -39.72 -52.33 31.44
CA ASP A 45 -38.38 -52.80 31.78
C ASP A 45 -37.33 -51.80 31.30
N GLY A 46 -36.90 -50.97 32.25
CA GLY A 46 -35.51 -50.52 32.32
C GLY A 46 -35.21 -49.21 31.61
N ASP A 47 -35.21 -48.14 32.40
CA ASP A 47 -34.31 -47.00 32.24
C ASP A 47 -32.85 -47.48 32.06
N GLN A 48 -32.48 -47.88 30.84
CA GLN A 48 -31.09 -47.80 30.40
C GLN A 48 -30.82 -46.33 30.13
N HIS A 49 -30.57 -45.61 31.22
CA HIS A 49 -29.68 -44.47 31.19
C HIS A 49 -28.40 -44.92 30.50
N ASP A 50 -28.29 -44.57 29.21
CA ASP A 50 -27.02 -44.49 28.51
C ASP A 50 -26.13 -43.56 29.34
N ALA A 51 -25.37 -44.19 30.24
CA ALA A 51 -24.32 -43.54 30.99
C ALA A 51 -23.41 -42.88 29.94
N PRO A 52 -23.06 -41.59 30.10
CA PRO A 52 -22.20 -40.90 29.16
C PRO A 52 -20.92 -41.73 29.02
N GLN A 53 -20.71 -42.28 27.82
CA GLN A 53 -19.52 -43.04 27.49
C GLN A 53 -18.32 -42.16 27.83
N ASP A 54 -17.60 -42.59 28.86
CA ASP A 54 -16.50 -41.88 29.46
C ASP A 54 -15.32 -41.92 28.48
N HIS A 55 -15.32 -41.02 27.49
CA HIS A 55 -14.22 -40.84 26.52
C HIS A 55 -12.93 -40.28 27.15
N ARG A 56 -12.76 -40.43 28.47
CA ARG A 56 -11.56 -40.03 29.24
C ARG A 56 -10.33 -40.91 28.98
N GLY A 57 -10.45 -42.00 28.22
CA GLY A 57 -9.36 -42.95 28.01
C GLY A 57 -8.28 -42.55 27.00
N TRP A 58 -8.43 -41.44 26.26
CA TRP A 58 -7.49 -41.07 25.17
C TRP A 58 -6.86 -39.69 25.29
N MET A 59 -6.99 -39.05 26.45
CA MET A 59 -6.18 -37.88 26.77
C MET A 59 -5.13 -38.31 27.80
N PRO A 60 -3.82 -38.23 27.49
CA PRO A 60 -2.78 -38.52 28.48
C PRO A 60 -3.04 -37.65 29.70
N ASP A 61 -3.00 -38.25 30.88
CA ASP A 61 -3.25 -37.56 32.14
C ASP A 61 -2.35 -36.32 32.22
N LEU A 62 -2.96 -35.13 32.15
CA LEU A 62 -2.26 -33.85 32.15
C LEU A 62 -1.98 -33.37 33.58
N GLN A 63 -2.43 -34.09 34.61
CA GLN A 63 -2.14 -33.76 36.01
C GLN A 63 -0.63 -33.56 36.32
N PRO A 64 0.32 -34.29 35.71
CA PRO A 64 1.75 -34.06 35.92
C PRO A 64 2.24 -32.70 35.40
N TYR A 65 1.53 -32.10 34.44
CA TYR A 65 1.88 -30.80 33.85
C TYR A 65 1.14 -29.63 34.52
N LEU A 66 0.23 -29.92 35.44
CA LEU A 66 -0.51 -28.95 36.25
C LEU A 66 0.15 -28.64 37.59
N ASP A 67 1.29 -29.27 37.91
CA ASP A 67 2.04 -28.95 39.13
C ASP A 67 2.60 -27.51 39.02
N PRO A 68 2.21 -26.57 39.91
CA PRO A 68 2.73 -25.21 39.87
C PRO A 68 4.17 -25.08 40.40
N ARG A 69 4.76 -26.16 40.93
CA ARG A 69 6.14 -26.15 41.45
C ARG A 69 7.20 -25.76 40.41
N PRO A 70 7.20 -26.26 39.15
CA PRO A 70 8.11 -25.76 38.11
C PRO A 70 7.92 -24.27 37.78
N LEU A 71 6.73 -23.69 37.99
CA LEU A 71 6.52 -22.24 37.82
C LEU A 71 7.18 -21.41 38.93
N ALA A 72 7.36 -21.96 40.14
CA ALA A 72 8.09 -21.29 41.20
C ALA A 72 9.60 -21.22 40.91
N GLU A 73 10.16 -22.21 40.21
CA GLU A 73 11.57 -22.24 39.76
C GLU A 73 11.81 -21.38 38.51
N LEU A 74 10.76 -21.04 37.76
CA LEU A 74 10.81 -20.09 36.64
C LEU A 74 10.87 -18.63 37.10
N GLY A 75 10.49 -18.31 38.34
CA GLY A 75 10.52 -16.95 38.88
C GLY A 75 11.90 -16.29 38.77
N PRO A 76 12.99 -16.93 39.26
CA PRO A 76 14.35 -16.42 39.11
C PRO A 76 14.83 -16.32 37.66
N LEU A 77 14.52 -17.31 36.82
CA LEU A 77 14.87 -17.31 35.39
C LEU A 77 14.15 -16.20 34.61
N ALA A 78 12.90 -15.88 34.95
CA ALA A 78 12.17 -14.77 34.37
C ALA A 78 12.76 -13.41 34.78
N ILE A 79 13.30 -13.30 36.00
CA ILE A 79 13.97 -12.09 36.49
C ILE A 79 15.32 -11.90 35.79
N ASP A 80 16.09 -12.97 35.56
CA ASP A 80 17.36 -12.90 34.83
C ASP A 80 17.17 -12.68 33.32
N ALA A 81 16.14 -13.28 32.71
CA ALA A 81 15.71 -12.93 31.36
C ALA A 81 15.30 -11.45 31.28
N GLY A 82 14.60 -10.93 32.29
CA GLY A 82 14.25 -9.51 32.40
C GLY A 82 15.46 -8.57 32.54
N ARG A 83 16.58 -9.03 33.13
CA ARG A 83 17.82 -8.25 33.24
C ARG A 83 18.61 -8.16 31.93
N ILE A 84 18.53 -9.19 31.08
CA ILE A 84 19.14 -9.16 29.74
C ILE A 84 18.37 -8.18 28.82
N TRP A 85 17.10 -7.92 29.12
CA TRP A 85 16.21 -7.05 28.37
C TRP A 85 16.39 -5.60 28.83
N GLY A 86 17.57 -5.04 28.59
CA GLY A 86 17.95 -3.70 29.04
C GLY A 86 17.09 -2.54 28.48
N PRO A 87 17.42 -1.29 28.86
CA PRO A 87 16.77 -0.07 28.38
C PRO A 87 16.48 0.02 26.87
N PRO A 88 17.32 -0.48 25.93
CA PRO A 88 17.02 -0.42 24.51
C PRO A 88 15.78 -1.24 24.11
N LEU A 89 15.52 -2.36 24.78
CA LEU A 89 14.39 -3.21 24.42
C LEU A 89 13.06 -2.61 24.90
N LEU A 90 13.02 -1.99 26.08
CA LEU A 90 11.85 -1.22 26.51
C LEU A 90 11.55 -0.06 25.55
N ARG A 91 12.58 0.59 24.98
CA ARG A 91 12.39 1.60 23.93
C ARG A 91 11.83 0.99 22.64
N ALA A 92 12.31 -0.19 22.24
CA ALA A 92 11.78 -0.92 21.09
C ALA A 92 10.32 -1.36 21.30
N ILE A 93 9.96 -1.90 22.47
CA ILE A 93 8.57 -2.24 22.83
C ILE A 93 7.70 -0.98 22.79
N LYS A 94 8.14 0.14 23.39
CA LYS A 94 7.39 1.41 23.35
C LYS A 94 7.21 1.95 21.93
N ALA A 95 8.22 1.79 21.07
CA ALA A 95 8.13 2.17 19.66
C ALA A 95 7.13 1.26 18.93
N GLY A 96 7.21 -0.05 19.12
CA GLY A 96 6.27 -1.03 18.59
C GLY A 96 4.83 -0.76 19.03
N LEU A 97 4.61 -0.50 20.33
CA LEU A 97 3.30 -0.17 20.88
C LEU A 97 2.72 1.10 20.23
N ARG A 98 3.56 2.11 19.96
CA ARG A 98 3.13 3.33 19.25
C ARG A 98 2.72 3.04 17.80
N VAL A 99 3.45 2.17 17.10
CA VAL A 99 3.10 1.73 15.73
C VAL A 99 1.77 0.98 15.75
N VAL A 100 1.59 0.04 16.68
CA VAL A 100 0.35 -0.72 16.85
C VAL A 100 -0.81 0.22 17.18
N ALA A 101 -0.66 1.14 18.14
CA ALA A 101 -1.71 2.10 18.49
C ALA A 101 -2.13 2.99 17.31
N ARG A 102 -1.16 3.49 16.53
CA ARG A 102 -1.43 4.26 15.30
C ARG A 102 -2.14 3.41 14.25
N GLY A 103 -1.66 2.19 14.00
CA GLY A 103 -2.25 1.25 13.06
C GLY A 103 -3.68 0.89 13.42
N THR A 104 -3.95 0.60 14.69
CA THR A 104 -5.31 0.35 15.20
C THR A 104 -6.21 1.56 14.99
N GLY A 105 -5.72 2.77 15.25
CA GLY A 105 -6.46 4.01 14.97
C GLY A 105 -6.84 4.18 13.49
N VAL A 106 -5.89 3.92 12.57
CA VAL A 106 -6.15 3.95 11.12
C VAL A 106 -7.18 2.90 10.73
N LEU A 107 -7.04 1.66 11.24
CA LEU A 107 -7.97 0.57 10.93
C LEU A 107 -9.38 0.86 11.43
N LEU A 108 -9.52 1.38 12.65
CA LEU A 108 -10.82 1.81 13.19
C LEU A 108 -11.43 2.96 12.38
N THR A 109 -10.61 3.91 11.92
CA THR A 109 -11.08 5.03 11.09
C THR A 109 -11.54 4.53 9.72
N LEU A 110 -10.83 3.58 9.10
CA LEU A 110 -11.23 2.95 7.85
C LEU A 110 -12.50 2.12 8.03
N LEU A 111 -12.62 1.37 9.13
CA LEU A 111 -13.82 0.60 9.44
C LEU A 111 -15.02 1.53 9.67
N ALA A 112 -14.84 2.62 10.42
CA ALA A 112 -15.89 3.63 10.60
C ALA A 112 -16.25 4.34 9.27
N GLY A 113 -15.25 4.66 8.44
CA GLY A 113 -15.44 5.20 7.09
C GLY A 113 -16.19 4.25 6.16
N TYR A 114 -15.90 2.96 6.25
CA TYR A 114 -16.61 1.92 5.55
C TYR A 114 -18.05 1.79 6.07
N LEU A 115 -18.28 1.70 7.37
CA LEU A 115 -19.63 1.56 7.93
C LEU A 115 -20.51 2.79 7.66
N SER A 116 -19.91 3.99 7.66
CA SER A 116 -20.62 5.27 7.45
C SER A 116 -20.97 5.57 5.99
N GLY A 117 -20.45 4.83 5.00
CA GLY A 117 -20.70 5.17 3.59
C GLY A 117 -19.56 5.96 2.93
N ASN A 118 -18.67 6.58 3.71
CA ASN A 118 -17.66 7.52 3.21
C ASN A 118 -16.55 6.85 2.38
N VAL A 119 -16.26 5.58 2.65
CA VAL A 119 -15.20 4.81 1.98
C VAL A 119 -15.82 3.62 1.26
N GLY A 120 -15.48 3.44 -0.02
CA GLY A 120 -15.95 2.32 -0.85
C GLY A 120 -17.22 2.60 -1.69
N ASN A 121 -17.49 1.70 -2.64
CA ASN A 121 -18.62 1.82 -3.57
C ASN A 121 -19.96 1.93 -2.85
N ARG A 122 -20.93 2.64 -3.46
CA ARG A 122 -22.23 3.05 -2.89
C ARG A 122 -23.20 1.88 -2.62
N GLY A 123 -22.79 0.90 -1.82
CA GLY A 123 -23.69 -0.08 -1.22
C GLY A 123 -24.47 0.54 -0.05
N SER A 124 -25.66 -0.01 0.24
CA SER A 124 -26.49 0.42 1.35
C SER A 124 -25.79 0.16 2.70
N ILE A 125 -26.02 1.02 3.70
CA ILE A 125 -25.51 0.87 5.06
C ILE A 125 -25.77 -0.55 5.63
N PRO A 126 -26.99 -1.13 5.55
CA PRO A 126 -27.22 -2.49 6.06
C PRO A 126 -26.38 -3.56 5.37
N ALA A 127 -26.12 -3.45 4.06
CA ALA A 127 -25.25 -4.41 3.35
C ALA A 127 -23.80 -4.36 3.87
N ARG A 128 -23.32 -3.18 4.27
CA ARG A 128 -21.97 -3.02 4.85
C ARG A 128 -21.85 -3.63 6.24
N PHE A 129 -22.87 -3.44 7.09
CA PHE A 129 -22.94 -4.12 8.39
C PHE A 129 -23.03 -5.64 8.23
N ALA A 130 -23.82 -6.12 7.27
CA ALA A 130 -23.92 -7.55 6.97
C ALA A 130 -22.56 -8.13 6.51
N ALA A 131 -21.84 -7.43 5.64
CA ALA A 131 -20.51 -7.84 5.20
C ALA A 131 -19.50 -7.88 6.37
N ALA A 132 -19.48 -6.85 7.22
CA ALA A 132 -18.60 -6.82 8.39
C ALA A 132 -18.92 -7.94 9.38
N ALA A 133 -20.21 -8.18 9.66
CA ALA A 133 -20.67 -9.26 10.51
C ALA A 133 -20.33 -10.64 9.91
N PHE A 134 -20.45 -10.80 8.59
CA PHE A 134 -20.08 -12.03 7.89
C PHE A 134 -18.59 -12.33 8.01
N VAL A 135 -17.70 -11.35 7.82
CA VAL A 135 -16.26 -11.53 7.99
C VAL A 135 -15.91 -11.92 9.44
N ALA A 136 -16.53 -11.26 10.42
CA ALA A 136 -16.35 -11.61 11.83
C ALA A 136 -16.85 -13.03 12.14
N TYR A 137 -18.02 -13.39 11.63
CA TYR A 137 -18.59 -14.73 11.75
C TYR A 137 -17.68 -15.79 11.12
N CYS A 138 -17.16 -15.56 9.91
CA CYS A 138 -16.21 -16.45 9.26
C CYS A 138 -14.94 -16.63 10.11
N GLY A 139 -14.39 -15.55 10.67
CA GLY A 139 -13.24 -15.64 11.58
C GLY A 139 -13.49 -16.54 12.79
N VAL A 140 -14.64 -16.36 13.45
CA VAL A 140 -15.04 -17.18 14.61
C VAL A 140 -15.33 -18.63 14.21
N ALA A 141 -16.09 -18.85 13.14
CA ALA A 141 -16.48 -20.17 12.67
C ALA A 141 -15.26 -20.98 12.20
N LEU A 142 -14.33 -20.35 11.48
CA LEU A 142 -13.10 -20.99 11.02
C LEU A 142 -12.17 -21.32 12.19
N SER A 143 -12.10 -20.45 13.20
CA SER A 143 -11.32 -20.69 14.43
C SER A 143 -11.86 -21.86 15.25
N ARG A 144 -13.17 -22.12 15.23
CA ARG A 144 -13.77 -23.30 15.89
C ARG A 144 -13.47 -24.60 15.15
N ARG A 145 -13.38 -24.56 13.82
CA ARG A 145 -13.11 -25.75 12.99
C ARG A 145 -11.62 -26.09 12.90
N HIS A 146 -10.77 -25.07 12.93
CA HIS A 146 -9.32 -25.23 12.78
C HIS A 146 -8.59 -24.40 13.85
N PRO A 147 -7.89 -25.03 14.82
CA PRO A 147 -7.19 -24.30 15.87
C PRO A 147 -6.13 -23.33 15.30
N TYR A 148 -5.49 -23.70 14.19
CA TYR A 148 -4.52 -22.85 13.48
C TYR A 148 -5.14 -21.64 12.79
N ALA A 149 -6.44 -21.67 12.44
CA ALA A 149 -7.08 -20.56 11.75
C ALA A 149 -7.16 -19.30 12.62
N SER A 150 -7.23 -19.47 13.95
CA SER A 150 -7.19 -18.35 14.89
C SER A 150 -5.85 -17.58 14.80
N TRP A 151 -4.73 -18.29 14.71
CA TRP A 151 -3.41 -17.71 14.54
C TRP A 151 -3.22 -17.02 13.19
N VAL A 152 -3.72 -17.64 12.11
CA VAL A 152 -3.69 -17.02 10.78
C VAL A 152 -4.53 -15.74 10.77
N PHE A 153 -5.72 -15.75 11.38
CA PHE A 153 -6.57 -14.57 11.48
C PHE A 153 -5.89 -13.44 12.27
N VAL A 154 -5.29 -13.76 13.42
CA VAL A 154 -4.51 -12.80 14.22
C VAL A 154 -3.33 -12.24 13.43
N ALA A 155 -2.61 -13.08 12.68
CA ALA A 155 -1.49 -12.65 11.85
C ALA A 155 -1.95 -11.69 10.73
N VAL A 156 -3.06 -11.98 10.05
CA VAL A 156 -3.62 -11.10 9.01
C VAL A 156 -4.03 -9.75 9.60
N VAL A 157 -4.70 -9.74 10.75
CA VAL A 157 -5.07 -8.50 11.45
C VAL A 157 -3.82 -7.72 11.89
N ALA A 158 -2.80 -8.39 12.42
CA ALA A 158 -1.55 -7.78 12.83
C ALA A 158 -0.81 -7.13 11.64
N VAL A 159 -0.73 -7.82 10.49
CA VAL A 159 -0.16 -7.27 9.26
C VAL A 159 -0.94 -6.03 8.79
N ALA A 160 -2.28 -6.08 8.83
CA ALA A 160 -3.10 -4.93 8.47
C ALA A 160 -2.86 -3.72 9.39
N VAL A 161 -2.73 -3.96 10.70
CA VAL A 161 -2.40 -2.92 11.70
C VAL A 161 -1.01 -2.34 11.44
N ILE A 162 0.01 -3.18 11.18
CA ILE A 162 1.38 -2.73 10.89
C ILE A 162 1.40 -1.89 9.60
N MET A 163 0.75 -2.35 8.53
CA MET A 163 0.63 -1.61 7.28
C MET A 163 -0.08 -0.26 7.47
N GLY A 164 -1.10 -0.21 8.32
CA GLY A 164 -1.76 1.03 8.72
C GLY A 164 -0.84 1.97 9.51
N GLY A 165 -0.05 1.44 10.44
CA GLY A 165 0.90 2.20 11.25
C GLY A 165 2.09 2.75 10.46
N LEU A 166 2.51 2.04 9.41
CA LEU A 166 3.55 2.46 8.47
C LEU A 166 3.05 3.45 7.40
N GLY A 167 1.74 3.67 7.28
CA GLY A 167 1.16 4.58 6.29
C GLY A 167 1.05 3.99 4.87
N HIS A 168 1.14 2.67 4.72
CA HIS A 168 0.96 2.02 3.42
C HIS A 168 -0.51 1.86 3.01
N LEU A 169 -1.43 1.90 3.98
CA LEU A 169 -2.85 1.95 3.67
C LEU A 169 -3.20 3.37 3.20
N PRO A 170 -3.83 3.54 2.02
CA PRO A 170 -4.26 4.84 1.55
C PRO A 170 -5.25 5.40 2.57
N SER A 171 -4.81 6.37 3.36
CA SER A 171 -5.69 7.11 4.24
C SER A 171 -6.73 7.76 3.35
N SER A 172 -7.99 7.34 3.46
CA SER A 172 -9.13 7.88 2.72
C SER A 172 -9.48 9.31 3.14
N GLY A 173 -8.48 10.06 3.63
CA GLY A 173 -8.57 11.46 3.97
C GLY A 173 -8.94 12.23 2.73
N ARG A 174 -10.23 12.51 2.61
CA ARG A 174 -10.70 13.79 2.09
C ARG A 174 -9.76 14.84 2.69
N PRO A 175 -9.06 15.66 1.89
CA PRO A 175 -8.09 16.61 2.40
C PRO A 175 -8.76 17.41 3.53
N PRO A 176 -8.11 17.57 4.69
CA PRO A 176 -8.71 18.24 5.83
C PRO A 176 -9.23 19.59 5.33
N VAL A 177 -10.55 19.76 5.37
CA VAL A 177 -11.19 21.05 5.11
C VAL A 177 -10.64 21.95 6.20
N ALA A 178 -9.75 22.87 5.81
CA ALA A 178 -9.07 23.75 6.74
C ALA A 178 -10.13 24.47 7.59
N PRO A 179 -10.14 24.28 8.91
CA PRO A 179 -11.05 25.01 9.79
C PRO A 179 -10.55 26.46 9.81
N GLY A 180 -11.23 27.35 9.09
CA GLY A 180 -10.88 28.78 9.07
C GLY A 180 -10.92 29.46 7.71
N GLY A 181 -11.26 28.76 6.63
CA GLY A 181 -11.76 29.44 5.44
C GLY A 181 -13.23 29.75 5.66
N ASP A 182 -13.58 30.99 6.02
CA ASP A 182 -14.95 31.47 5.88
C ASP A 182 -15.47 31.01 4.51
N PRO A 183 -16.67 30.39 4.44
CA PRO A 183 -17.23 29.95 3.18
C PRO A 183 -17.37 31.20 2.32
N VAL A 184 -16.42 31.43 1.41
CA VAL A 184 -16.56 32.42 0.35
C VAL A 184 -17.88 32.05 -0.30
N PRO A 185 -18.92 32.89 -0.19
CA PRO A 185 -20.24 32.55 -0.66
C PRO A 185 -20.09 32.19 -2.13
N ALA A 186 -20.33 30.92 -2.45
CA ALA A 186 -20.27 30.42 -3.80
C ALA A 186 -21.11 31.37 -4.64
N ALA A 187 -20.44 32.14 -5.50
CA ALA A 187 -21.09 33.14 -6.33
C ALA A 187 -22.30 32.47 -6.98
N PRO A 188 -23.51 33.03 -6.82
CA PRO A 188 -24.72 32.37 -7.26
C PRO A 188 -24.58 32.12 -8.76
N ARG A 189 -24.47 30.83 -9.13
CA ARG A 189 -24.64 30.38 -10.51
C ARG A 189 -26.00 30.92 -10.95
N ARG A 190 -25.98 32.00 -11.73
CA ARG A 190 -27.14 32.63 -12.36
C ARG A 190 -27.86 31.58 -13.20
N ARG A 191 -28.75 30.82 -12.58
CA ARG A 191 -29.88 30.20 -13.25
C ARG A 191 -30.78 31.35 -13.67
N ARG A 192 -30.62 31.80 -14.91
CA ARG A 192 -31.65 32.54 -15.63
C ARG A 192 -32.86 31.63 -15.76
N LEU A 193 -33.73 31.66 -14.76
CA LEU A 193 -35.11 31.26 -14.93
C LEU A 193 -35.98 32.42 -14.45
N SER A 194 -36.72 32.91 -15.43
CA SER A 194 -37.63 34.03 -15.40
C SER A 194 -38.80 33.81 -14.45
N ARG A 195 -39.21 34.94 -13.87
CA ARG A 195 -40.61 35.38 -13.71
C ARG A 195 -41.46 34.80 -12.56
N VAL A 196 -42.05 35.80 -11.87
CA VAL A 196 -43.30 35.85 -11.10
C VAL A 196 -43.29 35.21 -9.70
N PHE A 197 -43.23 36.03 -8.64
CA PHE A 197 -44.40 36.48 -7.88
C PHE A 197 -44.04 37.33 -6.66
N ARG A 198 -44.85 38.39 -6.46
CA ARG A 198 -45.30 39.06 -5.22
C ARG A 198 -44.32 39.17 -4.03
N ARG A 199 -43.95 40.40 -3.62
CA ARG A 199 -44.74 41.33 -2.76
C ARG A 199 -44.95 40.77 -1.35
N SER A 200 -44.19 41.31 -0.40
CA SER A 200 -44.67 41.84 0.89
C SER A 200 -43.53 42.54 1.64
N GLU A 201 -43.79 43.80 2.00
CA GLU A 201 -43.15 44.61 3.06
C GLU A 201 -43.39 43.89 4.43
N HIS A 202 -42.68 44.07 5.54
CA HIS A 202 -42.28 45.29 6.27
C HIS A 202 -41.39 44.86 7.51
N PRO A 203 -41.01 45.71 8.49
CA PRO A 203 -39.63 45.78 9.03
C PRO A 203 -39.51 45.50 10.56
N THR A 204 -38.34 45.82 11.12
CA THR A 204 -38.06 46.24 12.54
C THR A 204 -37.43 45.20 13.47
N ALA A 205 -36.20 45.51 13.95
CA ALA A 205 -35.73 45.46 15.35
C ALA A 205 -34.20 45.72 15.35
N VAL A 206 -33.72 46.92 15.75
CA VAL A 206 -33.23 47.28 17.11
C VAL A 206 -31.99 46.45 17.54
N GLY A 207 -30.86 47.15 17.79
CA GLY A 207 -29.55 46.61 18.24
C GLY A 207 -29.54 46.10 19.70
N PRO A 208 -28.41 46.06 20.46
CA PRO A 208 -27.19 46.88 20.35
C PRO A 208 -25.84 46.15 20.62
N ALA A 209 -24.79 46.97 20.72
CA ALA A 209 -23.39 46.69 21.08
C ALA A 209 -23.13 46.40 22.58
N GLY A 210 -21.91 45.94 22.89
CA GLY A 210 -21.27 45.97 24.23
C GLY A 210 -20.91 44.58 24.78
N GLU A 211 -19.67 44.08 24.76
CA GLU A 211 -18.47 44.44 25.56
C GLU A 211 -18.44 43.85 26.99
N GLY A 212 -17.30 43.19 27.34
CA GLY A 212 -16.94 42.64 28.66
C GLY A 212 -17.07 41.11 28.75
N GLY A 213 -16.14 40.31 29.30
CA GLY A 213 -14.93 40.50 30.10
C GLY A 213 -14.62 39.16 30.83
N ASN A 214 -13.41 39.02 31.39
CA ASN A 214 -12.83 37.90 32.15
C ASN A 214 -12.29 36.70 31.33
N GLY A 215 -11.03 36.28 31.41
CA GLY A 215 -9.98 36.53 32.40
C GLY A 215 -9.73 35.30 33.27
N VAL A 216 -8.87 34.37 32.82
CA VAL A 216 -8.18 33.41 33.71
C VAL A 216 -6.72 33.23 33.27
N ARG A 217 -5.83 33.77 34.11
CA ARG A 217 -4.40 33.45 34.22
C ARG A 217 -4.21 32.03 34.75
N ARG A 218 -3.27 31.26 34.19
CA ARG A 218 -2.12 30.61 34.89
C ARG A 218 -1.47 29.53 34.02
N GLY A 219 -0.14 29.51 34.02
CA GLY A 219 0.65 28.35 33.60
C GLY A 219 1.69 28.64 32.53
N ALA A 220 2.49 29.70 32.69
CA ALA A 220 3.71 29.85 31.91
C ALA A 220 4.77 28.90 32.50
N GLU A 221 4.82 27.67 32.00
CA GLU A 221 6.00 26.82 32.12
C GLU A 221 7.04 27.35 31.13
N GLN A 222 8.19 27.75 31.69
CA GLN A 222 9.38 28.17 30.96
C GLN A 222 9.82 27.07 29.98
N PRO A 223 9.82 27.32 28.66
CA PRO A 223 10.48 26.44 27.72
C PRO A 223 11.98 26.55 27.94
N SER A 224 12.62 25.41 28.24
CA SER A 224 14.06 25.26 28.24
C SER A 224 14.62 25.78 26.90
N GLU A 225 15.61 26.68 26.98
CA GLU A 225 16.46 27.08 25.86
C GLU A 225 17.04 25.81 25.21
N VAL A 226 16.46 25.43 24.08
CA VAL A 226 17.09 24.51 23.14
C VAL A 226 18.24 25.30 22.49
N PRO A 227 19.47 24.76 22.45
CA PRO A 227 20.63 25.43 21.85
C PRO A 227 20.27 25.95 20.46
N GLY A 228 20.55 27.23 20.22
CA GLY A 228 20.14 27.94 19.01
C GLY A 228 20.51 27.18 17.74
N ASP A 229 19.49 26.67 17.06
CA ASP A 229 19.55 26.34 15.65
C ASP A 229 19.95 27.62 14.93
N GLU A 230 21.21 27.69 14.48
CA GLU A 230 21.62 28.72 13.55
C GLU A 230 20.67 28.65 12.34
N PRO A 231 20.07 29.76 11.91
CA PRO A 231 19.14 29.76 10.79
C PRO A 231 19.86 29.22 9.56
N THR A 232 19.57 27.98 9.18
CA THR A 232 20.11 27.34 7.99
C THR A 232 19.82 28.27 6.82
N ALA A 233 20.88 28.79 6.21
CA ALA A 233 20.74 29.72 5.09
C ALA A 233 19.82 29.11 4.03
N SER A 234 18.86 29.88 3.55
CA SER A 234 17.97 29.43 2.48
C SER A 234 18.81 28.94 1.29
N PRO A 235 18.55 27.75 0.74
CA PRO A 235 19.34 27.19 -0.34
C PRO A 235 19.34 28.13 -1.55
N SER A 236 20.49 28.27 -2.20
CA SER A 236 20.62 29.10 -3.39
C SER A 236 19.88 28.47 -4.59
N ARG A 237 19.66 29.25 -5.64
CA ARG A 237 19.04 28.76 -6.88
C ARG A 237 19.88 27.63 -7.49
N GLU A 238 21.20 27.79 -7.47
CA GLU A 238 22.17 26.82 -7.99
C GLU A 238 22.09 25.50 -7.23
N ASP A 239 21.90 25.54 -5.90
CA ASP A 239 21.74 24.33 -5.08
C ASP A 239 20.45 23.58 -5.43
N VAL A 240 19.35 24.30 -5.67
CA VAL A 240 18.08 23.69 -6.09
C VAL A 240 18.24 23.00 -7.46
N ILE A 241 18.95 23.63 -8.40
CA ILE A 241 19.20 23.06 -9.74
C ILE A 241 20.06 21.80 -9.62
N ARG A 242 21.16 21.85 -8.84
CA ARG A 242 22.03 20.70 -8.62
C ARG A 242 21.26 19.54 -7.98
N ALA A 243 20.48 19.81 -6.93
CA ALA A 243 19.64 18.83 -6.28
C ALA A 243 18.60 18.18 -7.21
N LEU A 244 18.03 18.94 -8.16
CA LEU A 244 17.10 18.39 -9.15
C LEU A 244 17.81 17.37 -10.06
N HIS A 245 19.01 17.71 -10.56
CA HIS A 245 19.79 16.82 -11.43
C HIS A 245 20.32 15.60 -10.67
N ASP A 246 20.77 15.76 -9.42
CA ASP A 246 21.25 14.67 -8.58
C ASP A 246 20.14 13.64 -8.27
N LEU A 247 18.90 14.11 -8.10
CA LEU A 247 17.75 13.23 -7.82
C LEU A 247 17.15 12.57 -9.09
N VAL A 248 17.54 12.98 -10.29
CA VAL A 248 17.10 12.39 -11.57
C VAL A 248 18.03 11.24 -11.98
N GLU A 249 17.99 10.13 -11.22
CA GLU A 249 18.73 8.93 -11.63
C GLU A 249 17.99 8.21 -12.78
N HIS A 250 16.74 7.79 -12.54
CA HIS A 250 15.98 6.95 -13.49
C HIS A 250 14.51 7.36 -13.70
N GLY A 251 14.08 8.48 -13.09
CA GLY A 251 12.70 8.98 -13.17
C GLY A 251 12.43 9.94 -14.33
N ARG A 252 11.15 10.24 -14.58
CA ARG A 252 10.72 11.33 -15.47
C ARG A 252 10.68 12.70 -14.76
N GLY A 253 10.97 12.76 -13.47
CA GLY A 253 10.99 14.00 -12.70
C GLY A 253 11.22 13.75 -11.21
N VAL A 254 11.13 14.82 -10.43
CA VAL A 254 11.40 14.84 -8.99
C VAL A 254 10.17 15.32 -8.23
N LEU A 255 9.75 14.57 -7.21
CA LEU A 255 8.63 14.94 -6.35
C LEU A 255 9.04 16.03 -5.36
N HIS A 256 8.11 16.92 -5.01
CA HIS A 256 8.36 17.97 -4.01
C HIS A 256 8.76 17.40 -2.64
N THR A 257 8.25 16.24 -2.28
CA THR A 257 8.58 15.57 -1.01
C THR A 257 10.04 15.08 -1.00
N THR A 258 10.52 14.54 -2.10
CA THR A 258 11.91 14.11 -2.25
C THR A 258 12.85 15.31 -2.25
N LEU A 259 12.49 16.39 -2.97
CA LEU A 259 13.27 17.61 -3.01
C LEU A 259 13.32 18.31 -1.63
N ALA A 260 12.20 18.37 -0.91
CA ALA A 260 12.15 18.90 0.46
C ALA A 260 13.11 18.15 1.39
N LYS A 261 13.08 16.81 1.33
CA LYS A 261 13.95 15.95 2.15
C LYS A 261 15.42 16.14 1.81
N HIS A 262 15.76 16.26 0.53
CA HIS A 262 17.15 16.43 0.09
C HIS A 262 17.72 17.80 0.49
N LEU A 263 16.92 18.86 0.40
CA LEU A 263 17.32 20.22 0.79
C LEU A 263 17.15 20.52 2.29
N GLY A 264 16.70 19.56 3.10
CA GLY A 264 16.47 19.76 4.54
C GLY A 264 15.34 20.75 4.87
N LEU A 265 14.37 20.92 3.96
CA LEU A 265 13.27 21.86 4.12
C LEU A 265 12.13 21.25 4.94
N ALA A 266 11.51 22.07 5.79
CA ALA A 266 10.46 21.63 6.71
C ALA A 266 9.18 21.14 6.00
N ASP A 267 8.81 21.74 4.85
CA ASP A 267 7.59 21.40 4.13
C ASP A 267 7.68 21.55 2.61
N THR A 268 6.67 21.02 1.91
CA THR A 268 6.56 21.12 0.45
C THR A 268 6.08 22.50 -0.03
N LYS A 269 5.61 23.38 0.88
CA LYS A 269 5.25 24.76 0.54
C LYS A 269 6.48 25.64 0.42
N ALA A 270 7.49 25.42 1.27
CA ALA A 270 8.81 26.02 1.17
C ALA A 270 9.48 25.65 -0.16
N VAL A 271 9.37 24.38 -0.56
CA VAL A 271 9.82 23.93 -1.90
C VAL A 271 9.13 24.69 -3.02
N LYS A 272 7.80 24.83 -2.97
CA LYS A 272 7.07 25.61 -4.00
C LYS A 272 7.54 27.06 -4.07
N ARG A 273 7.71 27.72 -2.93
CA ARG A 273 8.23 29.10 -2.88
C ARG A 273 9.64 29.20 -3.47
N LEU A 274 10.50 28.21 -3.22
CA LEU A 274 11.85 28.16 -3.79
C LEU A 274 11.81 27.92 -5.31
N LEU A 275 10.94 27.02 -5.79
CA LEU A 275 10.76 26.79 -7.22
C LEU A 275 10.17 28.02 -7.93
N ASP A 276 9.20 28.69 -7.31
CA ASP A 276 8.62 29.95 -7.81
C ASP A 276 9.70 31.05 -7.87
N ALA A 277 10.53 31.19 -6.83
CA ALA A 277 11.63 32.15 -6.78
C ALA A 277 12.76 31.84 -7.79
N ALA A 278 12.95 30.56 -8.12
CA ALA A 278 13.91 30.11 -9.13
C ALA A 278 13.36 30.14 -10.56
N GLU A 279 12.07 30.48 -10.74
CA GLU A 279 11.31 30.45 -11.99
C GLU A 279 11.28 29.06 -12.65
N ILE A 280 11.26 27.99 -11.84
CA ILE A 280 11.22 26.60 -12.32
C ILE A 280 9.76 26.10 -12.32
N PRO A 281 9.18 25.76 -13.49
CA PRO A 281 7.80 25.31 -13.54
C PRO A 281 7.64 23.93 -12.88
N TYR A 282 6.56 23.76 -12.12
CA TYR A 282 6.18 22.48 -11.52
C TYR A 282 4.76 22.09 -11.90
N ARG A 283 4.50 20.78 -11.96
CA ARG A 283 3.22 20.21 -12.41
C ARG A 283 2.74 19.11 -11.46
N GLY A 284 1.45 18.79 -11.52
CA GLY A 284 0.90 17.61 -10.85
C GLY A 284 1.14 16.34 -11.65
N GLY A 285 1.14 15.17 -10.99
CA GLY A 285 1.17 13.87 -11.68
C GLY A 285 2.54 13.43 -12.20
N VAL A 286 3.62 14.01 -11.67
CA VAL A 286 4.99 13.60 -11.96
C VAL A 286 5.21 12.17 -11.48
N ARG A 287 5.76 11.31 -12.34
CA ARG A 287 6.13 9.93 -12.01
C ARG A 287 7.62 9.87 -11.66
N ALA A 288 7.92 9.58 -10.39
CA ALA A 288 9.28 9.41 -9.90
C ALA A 288 9.42 8.05 -9.19
N ALA A 289 10.65 7.69 -8.79
CA ALA A 289 10.92 6.45 -8.04
C ALA A 289 10.08 6.35 -6.74
N GLY A 290 9.80 7.49 -6.10
CA GLY A 290 8.97 7.57 -4.90
C GLY A 290 7.45 7.54 -5.13
N GLY A 291 6.99 7.33 -6.37
CA GLY A 291 5.57 7.27 -6.73
C GLY A 291 5.09 8.42 -7.62
N ASN A 292 3.78 8.69 -7.60
CA ASN A 292 3.14 9.73 -8.41
C ASN A 292 2.68 10.89 -7.55
N GLY A 293 3.01 12.14 -7.92
CA GLY A 293 2.64 13.31 -7.14
C GLY A 293 3.01 14.64 -7.78
N PRO A 294 2.84 15.76 -7.05
CA PRO A 294 3.32 17.07 -7.51
C PRO A 294 4.85 17.12 -7.51
N GLY A 295 5.42 17.66 -8.58
CA GLY A 295 6.85 17.62 -8.82
C GLY A 295 7.30 18.51 -9.99
N VAL A 296 8.59 18.47 -10.25
CA VAL A 296 9.22 19.08 -11.44
C VAL A 296 9.48 17.97 -12.46
N HIS A 297 9.01 18.13 -13.68
CA HIS A 297 9.30 17.21 -14.77
C HIS A 297 10.74 17.39 -15.25
N ARG A 298 11.37 16.32 -15.74
CA ARG A 298 12.74 16.37 -16.28
C ARG A 298 12.87 17.34 -17.45
N GLU A 299 11.84 17.47 -18.29
CA GLU A 299 11.81 18.46 -19.38
C GLU A 299 11.81 19.92 -18.91
N ASP A 300 11.40 20.17 -17.66
CA ASP A 300 11.30 21.51 -17.07
C ASP A 300 12.59 21.88 -16.30
N PHE A 301 13.65 21.06 -16.37
CA PHE A 301 14.90 21.29 -15.64
C PHE A 301 15.73 22.38 -16.31
N PRO A 302 16.16 23.42 -15.58
CA PRO A 302 17.17 24.33 -16.11
C PRO A 302 18.49 23.60 -16.35
N ALA A 303 19.25 24.06 -17.34
CA ALA A 303 20.59 23.56 -17.59
C ALA A 303 21.46 23.76 -16.34
N LEU A 304 22.30 22.77 -16.03
CA LEU A 304 23.29 22.89 -14.97
C LEU A 304 24.14 24.14 -15.25
N PRO A 305 24.32 25.05 -14.27
CA PRO A 305 25.32 26.09 -14.41
C PRO A 305 26.64 25.35 -14.68
N LEU A 306 27.31 25.72 -15.78
CA LEU A 306 28.63 25.19 -16.09
C LEU A 306 29.48 25.45 -14.85
N ASP A 307 29.91 24.38 -14.16
CA ASP A 307 30.84 24.56 -13.06
C ASP A 307 32.00 25.38 -13.61
N PRO A 308 32.34 26.52 -12.98
CA PRO A 308 33.45 27.35 -13.42
C PRO A 308 34.68 26.47 -13.37
N ASP A 309 35.06 25.98 -14.55
CA ASP A 309 36.07 24.97 -14.74
C ASP A 309 37.33 25.41 -14.00
N PRO A 310 37.72 24.73 -12.91
CA PRO A 310 38.63 25.35 -11.96
C PRO A 310 39.95 25.74 -12.60
N ARG A 311 40.47 25.01 -13.61
CA ARG A 311 41.81 25.22 -14.20
C ARG A 311 42.01 24.53 -15.55
N HIS A 312 41.16 24.75 -16.56
CA HIS A 312 41.57 24.40 -17.92
C HIS A 312 42.45 25.51 -18.49
N GLY A 313 43.76 25.26 -18.40
CA GLY A 313 44.78 26.05 -19.08
C GLY A 313 44.48 26.21 -20.56
N ASP A 314 44.94 27.34 -21.09
CA ASP A 314 44.70 27.99 -22.38
C ASP A 314 45.09 27.17 -23.64
N GLY A 315 44.65 25.91 -23.70
CA GLY A 315 45.13 24.91 -24.67
C GLY A 315 44.04 24.37 -25.58
N CYS A 316 43.76 25.09 -26.67
CA CYS A 316 43.16 24.61 -27.92
C CYS A 316 41.84 23.81 -27.82
N SER A 317 40.74 24.55 -27.94
CA SER A 317 39.41 24.08 -28.32
C SER A 317 39.37 23.53 -29.76
N ARG A 318 39.72 22.25 -29.95
CA ARG A 318 39.23 21.49 -31.13
C ARG A 318 37.82 20.99 -30.86
N ARG A 319 36.89 21.87 -31.21
CA ARG A 319 35.52 21.64 -31.69
C ARG A 319 35.28 20.19 -32.15
N SER A 320 34.63 19.38 -31.32
CA SER A 320 33.95 18.15 -31.74
C SER A 320 32.45 18.32 -31.49
N THR A 321 31.79 18.97 -32.43
CA THR A 321 30.32 19.02 -32.52
C THR A 321 29.87 17.84 -33.37
N ALA A 322 29.61 16.69 -32.75
CA ALA A 322 28.70 15.64 -33.26
C ALA A 322 28.59 14.48 -32.26
N ASN A 323 27.68 14.57 -31.31
CA ASN A 323 27.01 13.37 -30.79
C ASN A 323 25.50 13.56 -30.94
N ALA A 324 25.07 13.52 -32.19
CA ALA A 324 23.72 13.13 -32.54
C ALA A 324 23.66 11.60 -32.39
N ASN A 325 23.35 11.14 -31.18
CA ASN A 325 22.86 9.81 -30.91
C ASN A 325 21.48 9.67 -31.60
N ALA A 326 21.54 9.40 -32.89
CA ALA A 326 20.57 8.63 -33.62
C ALA A 326 21.15 7.22 -33.71
N ASN A 327 20.78 6.33 -32.77
CA ASN A 327 21.09 4.91 -32.82
C ASN A 327 20.33 4.14 -33.92
N ASN A 328 19.78 4.84 -34.91
CA ASN A 328 19.27 4.27 -36.15
C ASN A 328 20.25 4.57 -37.28
N GLY A 329 21.42 3.92 -37.23
CA GLY A 329 22.37 3.84 -38.35
C GLY A 329 22.35 2.42 -38.94
N PRO A 330 22.27 2.27 -40.27
CA PRO A 330 22.11 0.97 -40.92
C PRO A 330 23.42 0.19 -40.91
N ASN A 331 23.34 -1.11 -40.57
CA ASN A 331 24.32 -2.15 -40.89
C ASN A 331 25.80 -1.70 -40.89
N ALA A 332 26.39 -1.53 -39.71
CA ALA A 332 27.82 -1.79 -39.60
C ALA A 332 27.99 -3.30 -39.64
N ASP A 333 28.66 -3.78 -40.70
CA ASP A 333 29.00 -5.17 -40.94
C ASP A 333 29.35 -5.90 -39.65
N ALA A 334 28.41 -6.74 -39.21
CA ALA A 334 28.64 -7.79 -38.26
C ALA A 334 29.67 -8.71 -38.88
N THR A 335 30.94 -8.37 -38.64
CA THR A 335 32.03 -9.32 -38.67
C THR A 335 31.62 -10.37 -37.66
N ARG A 336 31.01 -11.43 -38.19
CA ARG A 336 30.40 -12.55 -37.49
C ARG A 336 31.53 -13.28 -36.77
N LEU A 337 31.97 -12.71 -35.66
CA LEU A 337 32.78 -13.40 -34.66
C LEU A 337 31.97 -14.64 -34.32
N ASP A 338 32.54 -15.78 -34.68
CA ASP A 338 32.03 -17.12 -34.42
C ASP A 338 31.75 -17.21 -32.91
N THR A 339 30.51 -16.90 -32.54
CA THR A 339 30.06 -16.70 -31.15
C THR A 339 29.53 -18.00 -30.58
N ASP A 340 30.12 -19.11 -31.02
CA ASP A 340 29.86 -20.44 -30.49
C ASP A 340 30.71 -20.72 -29.24
N ALA A 341 31.66 -19.84 -28.91
CA ALA A 341 32.37 -19.90 -27.64
C ALA A 341 31.45 -19.46 -26.49
N TRP A 342 31.11 -20.40 -25.62
CA TRP A 342 30.40 -20.16 -24.36
C TRP A 342 31.31 -19.40 -23.37
N THR A 343 30.79 -18.34 -22.75
CA THR A 343 31.51 -17.61 -21.69
C THR A 343 31.53 -18.41 -20.38
N ALA A 344 32.51 -18.16 -19.51
CA ALA A 344 32.65 -18.90 -18.24
C ALA A 344 31.39 -18.82 -17.35
N GLU A 345 30.70 -17.69 -17.34
CA GLU A 345 29.44 -17.51 -16.60
C GLU A 345 28.29 -18.33 -17.20
N GLU A 346 28.21 -18.44 -18.53
CA GLU A 346 27.23 -19.29 -19.22
C GLU A 346 27.54 -20.78 -19.01
N TRP A 347 28.82 -21.14 -18.91
CA TRP A 347 29.27 -22.49 -18.56
C TRP A 347 28.76 -22.90 -17.18
N GLU A 348 28.86 -22.03 -16.18
CA GLU A 348 28.38 -22.30 -14.83
C GLU A 348 26.85 -22.34 -14.76
N ARG A 349 26.16 -21.50 -15.54
CA ARG A 349 24.70 -21.43 -15.57
C ARG A 349 24.03 -22.57 -16.36
N GLY A 350 24.75 -23.19 -17.30
CA GLY A 350 24.28 -24.31 -18.12
C GLY A 350 23.35 -23.93 -19.27
N TYR A 351 23.03 -22.64 -19.44
CA TYR A 351 22.24 -22.11 -20.54
C TYR A 351 22.67 -20.68 -20.90
N ARG A 352 22.41 -20.27 -22.16
CA ARG A 352 22.60 -18.88 -22.63
C ARG A 352 21.35 -18.36 -23.35
N SER A 353 21.12 -17.05 -23.26
CA SER A 353 20.04 -16.36 -23.98
C SER A 353 20.58 -15.81 -25.30
N VAL A 354 20.07 -16.32 -26.41
CA VAL A 354 20.48 -15.89 -27.77
C VAL A 354 19.29 -15.22 -28.44
N PRO A 355 19.48 -14.10 -29.18
CA PRO A 355 18.41 -13.51 -29.98
C PRO A 355 17.79 -14.56 -30.91
N ASP A 356 16.46 -14.62 -30.96
CA ASP A 356 15.77 -15.55 -31.83
C ASP A 356 15.38 -14.86 -33.14
N PRO A 357 16.10 -15.12 -34.26
CA PRO A 357 15.87 -14.42 -35.52
C PRO A 357 14.45 -14.65 -36.06
N ASP A 358 13.82 -15.77 -35.71
CA ASP A 358 12.49 -16.13 -36.18
C ASP A 358 11.35 -15.46 -35.37
N GLY A 359 11.63 -14.97 -34.16
CA GLY A 359 10.64 -14.37 -33.25
C GLY A 359 10.56 -12.84 -33.29
N GLY A 360 11.40 -12.18 -34.09
CA GLY A 360 11.47 -10.72 -34.19
C GLY A 360 12.48 -10.06 -33.23
N PRO A 361 12.66 -8.73 -33.29
CA PRO A 361 13.80 -8.03 -32.68
C PRO A 361 13.82 -8.06 -31.14
N SER A 362 12.72 -8.42 -30.50
CA SER A 362 12.61 -8.56 -29.05
C SER A 362 12.54 -10.02 -28.58
N ALA A 363 12.59 -10.99 -29.48
CA ALA A 363 12.51 -12.40 -29.12
C ALA A 363 13.89 -12.96 -28.75
N TRP A 364 13.90 -13.75 -27.68
CA TRP A 364 15.10 -14.41 -27.15
C TRP A 364 14.79 -15.89 -26.96
N LYS A 365 15.73 -16.75 -27.36
CA LYS A 365 15.68 -18.19 -27.10
C LYS A 365 16.75 -18.61 -26.11
N ILE A 366 16.40 -19.57 -25.26
CA ILE A 366 17.33 -20.17 -24.31
C ILE A 366 17.97 -21.38 -25.00
N GLN A 367 19.28 -21.32 -25.22
CA GLN A 367 20.07 -22.47 -25.67
C GLN A 367 20.65 -23.17 -24.45
N TYR A 368 20.27 -24.43 -24.25
CA TYR A 368 20.87 -25.29 -23.24
C TYR A 368 22.14 -25.95 -23.80
N ARG A 369 23.10 -26.20 -22.92
CA ARG A 369 24.30 -26.97 -23.28
C ARG A 369 23.88 -28.40 -23.63
N LYS A 370 24.29 -28.86 -24.81
CA LYS A 370 24.17 -30.28 -25.17
C LYS A 370 25.21 -31.04 -24.34
N SER A 371 24.74 -31.91 -23.45
CA SER A 371 25.55 -32.75 -22.57
C SER A 371 26.36 -33.77 -23.34
#